data_AF-A0A7J4SA78-F1
#
_entry.id   AF-A0A7J4SA78-F1
#
_cell.length_a   1.000
_cell.length_b   1.000
_cell.length_c   1.000
_cell.angle_alpha   90.00
_cell.angle_beta   90.00
_cell.angle_gamma   90.00
#
_symmetry.space_group_name_H-M   'P 1'
#
loop_
_entity.id
_entity.type
_entity.pdbx_description
1 polymer ?
#
loop_
_entity_poly.entity_id
_entity_poly.type
_entity_poly.pdbx_seq_one_letter_code
_entity_poly.pdbx_strand_id
1 'polypeptide(L)'
;MAKKRLSGSIRSNRKRQSMDVQQALISIIVDTHNTPILRQSATEKLLALNRKHRLEMPKHIGVMICKKCHILYDSKNSTIRIKQGQI
;
A
#
# COMPACT_ATOMS: atom_id res chain seq x y z
N MET A 1 -34.63 -20.25 8.34
CA MET A 1 -33.97 -18.93 8.15
C MET A 1 -32.46 -19.01 8.45
N ALA A 2 -31.63 -19.56 7.54
CA ALA A 2 -30.20 -19.83 7.81
C ALA A 2 -29.19 -19.21 6.81
N LYS A 3 -29.64 -18.43 5.81
CA LYS A 3 -28.76 -17.89 4.75
C LYS A 3 -27.99 -16.61 5.10
N LYS A 4 -28.29 -15.92 6.21
CA LYS A 4 -27.68 -14.63 6.56
C LYS A 4 -26.30 -14.72 7.24
N ARG A 5 -25.92 -15.84 7.86
CA ARG A 5 -24.64 -15.95 8.60
C ARG A 5 -23.43 -16.30 7.73
N LEU A 6 -23.65 -17.01 6.61
CA LEU A 6 -22.58 -17.40 5.67
C LEU A 6 -22.02 -16.22 4.86
N SER A 7 -22.83 -15.20 4.55
CA SER A 7 -22.38 -14.04 3.78
C SER A 7 -21.40 -13.15 4.56
N GLY A 8 -21.57 -13.08 5.89
CA GLY A 8 -20.67 -12.35 6.78
C GLY A 8 -19.27 -12.96 6.85
N SER A 9 -19.17 -14.28 7.02
CA SER A 9 -17.89 -15.00 7.11
C SER A 9 -17.11 -14.99 5.78
N ILE A 10 -17.83 -15.08 4.66
CA ILE A 10 -17.21 -14.98 3.33
C ILE A 10 -16.65 -13.57 3.10
N ARG A 11 -17.39 -12.53 3.52
CA ARG A 11 -16.93 -11.13 3.40
C ARG A 11 -15.73 -10.84 4.30
N SER A 12 -15.72 -11.35 5.54
CA SER A 12 -14.57 -11.21 6.44
C SER A 12 -13.34 -11.94 5.93
N ASN A 13 -13.51 -13.16 5.40
CA ASN A 13 -12.40 -13.92 4.80
C ASN A 13 -11.79 -13.22 3.59
N ARG A 14 -12.61 -12.65 2.70
CA ARG A 14 -12.09 -11.86 1.57
C ARG A 14 -11.28 -10.66 2.05
N LYS A 15 -11.75 -9.94 3.07
CA LYS A 15 -11.01 -8.79 3.62
C LYS A 15 -9.67 -9.23 4.22
N ARG A 16 -9.65 -10.35 4.96
CA ARG A 16 -8.42 -10.91 5.54
C ARG A 16 -7.41 -11.29 4.45
N GLN A 17 -7.85 -12.02 3.43
CA GLN A 17 -7.00 -12.37 2.29
C GLN A 17 -6.44 -11.12 1.59
N SER A 18 -7.26 -10.08 1.41
CA SER A 18 -6.76 -8.83 0.84
C SER A 18 -5.73 -8.13 1.72
N MET A 19 -5.85 -8.23 3.06
CA MET A 19 -4.82 -7.73 3.98
C MET A 19 -3.53 -8.56 3.89
N ASP A 20 -3.63 -9.88 3.77
CA ASP A 20 -2.45 -10.74 3.61
C ASP A 20 -1.68 -10.40 2.32
N VAL A 21 -2.41 -10.19 1.22
CA VAL A 21 -1.82 -9.73 -0.05
C VAL A 21 -1.24 -8.32 0.08
N GLN A 22 -1.92 -7.42 0.80
CA GLN A 22 -1.41 -6.08 1.08
C GLN A 22 -0.06 -6.16 1.79
N GLN A 23 0.04 -7.00 2.82
CA GLN A 23 1.27 -7.19 3.59
C GLN A 23 2.42 -7.75 2.74
N ALA A 24 2.13 -8.70 1.85
CA ALA A 24 3.12 -9.25 0.91
C ALA A 24 3.61 -8.21 -0.12
N LEU A 25 2.73 -7.33 -0.61
CA LEU A 25 3.14 -6.24 -1.50
C LEU A 25 3.99 -5.21 -0.75
N ILE A 26 3.67 -4.94 0.50
CA ILE A 26 4.44 -4.04 1.36
C ILE A 26 5.86 -4.57 1.60
N SER A 27 6.02 -5.86 1.87
CA SER A 27 7.36 -6.44 2.08
C SER A 27 8.24 -6.30 0.84
N ILE A 28 7.67 -6.44 -0.37
CA ILE A 28 8.40 -6.22 -1.64
C ILE A 28 8.80 -4.74 -1.80
N ILE A 29 7.92 -3.80 -1.44
CA ILE A 29 8.18 -2.35 -1.57
C ILE A 29 9.27 -1.88 -0.60
N VAL A 30 9.25 -2.40 0.63
CA VAL A 30 10.18 -2.01 1.70
C VAL A 30 11.57 -2.61 1.47
N ASP A 31 11.63 -3.82 0.92
CA ASP A 31 12.89 -4.48 0.61
C ASP A 31 13.67 -3.74 -0.50
N THR A 32 14.76 -3.09 -0.09
CA THR A 32 15.64 -2.29 -0.95
C THR A 32 16.53 -3.14 -1.85
N HIS A 33 16.64 -4.45 -1.63
CA HIS A 33 17.38 -5.35 -2.53
C HIS A 33 16.59 -5.65 -3.81
N ASN A 34 15.27 -5.42 -3.80
CA ASN A 34 14.44 -5.59 -4.99
C ASN A 34 14.75 -4.54 -6.06
N THR A 35 14.63 -4.96 -7.31
CA THR A 35 14.82 -4.05 -8.45
C THR A 35 13.81 -2.89 -8.38
N PRO A 36 14.21 -1.67 -8.77
CA PRO A 36 13.31 -0.51 -8.76
C PRO A 36 12.00 -0.75 -9.54
N ILE A 37 12.09 -1.48 -10.64
CA ILE A 37 10.95 -1.87 -11.49
C ILE A 37 9.97 -2.75 -10.70
N LEU A 38 10.46 -3.76 -9.97
CA LEU A 38 9.62 -4.63 -9.16
C LEU A 38 8.92 -3.85 -8.04
N ARG A 39 9.65 -2.96 -7.35
CA ARG A 39 9.11 -2.12 -6.28
C ARG A 39 8.02 -1.16 -6.80
N GLN A 40 8.24 -0.58 -7.98
CA GLN A 40 7.25 0.27 -8.64
C GLN A 40 6.00 -0.51 -9.05
N SER A 41 6.16 -1.70 -9.66
CA SER A 41 5.03 -2.56 -10.01
C SER A 41 4.23 -3.01 -8.77
N ALA A 42 4.93 -3.36 -7.69
CA ALA A 42 4.29 -3.71 -6.41
C ALA A 42 3.50 -2.53 -5.84
N THR A 43 4.00 -1.31 -5.98
CA THR A 43 3.33 -0.06 -5.56
C THR A 43 2.02 0.16 -6.31
N GLU A 44 2.02 0.01 -7.63
CA GLU A 44 0.82 0.12 -8.45
C GLU A 44 -0.23 -0.93 -8.08
N LYS A 45 0.21 -2.19 -7.90
CA LYS A 45 -0.65 -3.29 -7.44
C LYS A 45 -1.21 -3.02 -6.04
N LEU A 46 -0.42 -2.47 -5.13
CA LEU A 46 -0.86 -2.12 -3.78
C LEU A 46 -1.96 -1.05 -3.82
N LEU A 47 -1.78 -0.02 -4.63
CA LEU A 47 -2.78 1.05 -4.79
C LEU A 47 -4.08 0.51 -5.40
N ALA A 48 -3.99 -0.33 -6.42
CA ALA A 48 -5.16 -0.97 -7.02
C ALA A 48 -5.90 -1.89 -6.03
N LEU A 49 -5.16 -2.69 -5.26
CA LEU A 49 -5.71 -3.56 -4.22
C LEU A 49 -6.42 -2.74 -3.13
N ASN A 50 -5.77 -1.71 -2.61
CA ASN A 50 -6.35 -0.85 -1.57
C ASN A 50 -7.62 -0.15 -2.04
N ARG A 51 -7.64 0.36 -3.28
CA ARG A 51 -8.84 0.97 -3.89
C ARG A 51 -9.97 -0.05 -4.04
N LYS A 52 -9.67 -1.23 -4.58
CA LYS A 52 -10.66 -2.30 -4.83
C LYS A 52 -11.30 -2.81 -3.55
N HIS A 53 -10.51 -3.02 -2.51
CA HIS A 53 -10.95 -3.63 -1.25
C HIS A 53 -11.21 -2.61 -0.13
N ARG A 54 -11.08 -1.31 -0.41
CA ARG A 54 -11.20 -0.20 0.56
C ARG A 54 -10.33 -0.44 1.80
N LEU A 55 -9.09 -0.89 1.57
CA LEU A 55 -8.10 -1.08 2.63
C LEU A 55 -7.41 0.25 2.93
N GLU A 56 -7.10 0.46 4.21
CA GLU A 56 -6.32 1.61 4.64
C GLU A 56 -4.86 1.45 4.21
N MET A 57 -4.25 2.56 3.78
CA MET A 57 -2.83 2.58 3.45
C MET A 57 -2.01 2.68 4.75
N PRO A 58 -1.04 1.79 4.99
CA PRO A 58 -0.15 1.92 6.14
C PRO A 58 0.65 3.22 6.09
N LYS A 59 0.76 3.91 7.22
CA LYS A 59 1.36 5.24 7.31
C LYS A 59 2.80 5.30 6.77
N HIS A 60 3.60 4.28 7.08
CA HIS A 60 5.00 4.19 6.65
C HIS A 60 5.14 4.06 5.12
N ILE A 61 4.19 3.41 4.44
CA ILE A 61 4.17 3.34 2.97
C ILE A 61 3.59 4.61 2.36
N GLY A 62 2.60 5.20 3.01
CA GLY A 62 1.97 6.44 2.55
C GLY A 62 2.94 7.63 2.44
N VAL A 63 4.04 7.63 3.21
CA VAL A 63 5.11 8.64 3.10
C VAL A 63 6.17 8.31 2.06
N MET A 64 6.26 7.05 1.59
CA MET A 64 7.22 6.60 0.59
C MET A 64 6.73 6.77 -0.85
N ILE A 65 5.43 7.01 -1.05
CA ILE A 65 4.81 7.08 -2.37
C ILE A 65 4.22 8.47 -2.62
N CYS A 66 4.42 8.98 -3.83
CA CYS A 66 3.70 10.15 -4.30
C CYS A 66 2.21 9.83 -4.56
N LYS A 67 1.31 10.49 -3.85
CA LYS A 67 -0.15 10.28 -3.99
C LYS A 67 -0.71 10.70 -5.35
N LYS A 68 -0.01 11.57 -6.08
CA LYS A 68 -0.41 12.07 -7.40
C LYS A 68 0.12 11.19 -8.52
N CYS A 69 1.43 10.92 -8.50
CA CYS A 69 2.11 10.21 -9.58
C CYS A 69 2.16 8.69 -9.37
N HIS A 70 1.90 8.21 -8.14
CA HIS A 70 2.04 6.80 -7.74
C HIS A 70 3.46 6.25 -7.88
N ILE A 71 4.47 7.12 -7.80
CA ILE A 71 5.88 6.77 -7.90
C ILE A 71 6.49 6.71 -6.50
N LEU A 72 7.41 5.78 -6.27
CA LEU A 72 8.22 5.73 -5.06
C LEU A 72 9.21 6.89 -5.00
N TYR A 73 9.31 7.52 -3.84
CA TYR A 73 10.34 8.51 -3.59
C TYR A 73 11.72 7.84 -3.49
N ASP A 74 12.69 8.49 -4.10
CA ASP A 74 14.11 8.19 -4.09
C ASP A 74 14.87 9.51 -3.88
N SER A 75 16.13 9.41 -3.49
CA SER A 75 17.12 10.48 -3.36
C SER A 75 17.18 11.42 -4.57
N LYS A 76 16.89 10.93 -5.78
CA LYS A 76 16.96 11.71 -7.03
C LYS A 76 15.67 12.43 -7.39
N ASN A 77 14.52 11.93 -6.96
CA ASN A 77 13.20 12.42 -7.39
C ASN A 77 12.41 13.13 -6.28
N SER A 78 13.01 13.28 -5.10
CA SER A 78 12.39 13.86 -3.92
C SER A 78 13.37 14.68 -3.11
N THR A 79 12.86 15.68 -2.39
CA THR A 79 13.64 16.47 -1.43
C THR A 79 12.85 16.57 -0.15
N ILE A 80 13.44 16.12 0.96
CA ILE A 80 12.84 16.20 2.29
C ILE A 80 13.43 17.41 2.99
N ARG A 81 12.59 18.36 3.38
CA ARG A 81 12.98 19.53 4.19
C ARG A 81 12.17 19.52 5.48
N ILE A 82 12.84 19.54 6.62
CA ILE A 82 12.20 19.66 7.93
C ILE A 82 12.22 21.15 8.30
N LYS A 83 11.07 21.82 8.22
CA LYS A 83 10.94 23.22 8.63
C LYS A 83 10.62 23.31 10.12
N GLN A 84 11.63 23.58 10.95
CA GLN A 84 11.47 23.97 12.35
C GLN A 84 11.65 25.49 12.47
N GLY A 85 10.58 26.27 12.21
CA GLY A 85 10.58 27.72 12.45
C GLY A 85 11.21 28.59 11.35
N GLN A 86 11.65 28.03 10.22
CA GLN A 86 12.07 28.81 9.06
C GLN A 86 10.92 28.90 8.04
N ILE A 87 10.30 30.08 7.96
CA ILE A 87 9.37 30.45 6.88
C ILE A 87 10.18 30.71 5.63
#